data_AF-A0A539DHQ5-F1
#
_entry.id   AF-A0A539DHQ5-F1
#
_cell.length_a   1.000
_cell.length_b   1.000
_cell.length_c   1.000
_cell.angle_alpha   90.00
_cell.angle_beta   90.00
_cell.angle_gamma   90.00
#
_symmetry.space_group_name_H-M   'P 1'
#
loop_
_entity.id
_entity.type
_entity.pdbx_description
1 polymer ?
#
loop_
_entity_poly.entity_id
_entity_poly.type
_entity_poly.pdbx_seq_one_letter_code
_entity_poly.pdbx_strand_id
1 'polypeptide(L)'
;MTISLAHRLLAAGVVCILALIGLVIIEGRARAAGREVIVRMQPVDPRALLTGHYVQLSFADSLAPGEACPPITEREAQFGAFGARSEDWLALRKDGDVHVLAGSYATKGEALKHGEIVVRGFARCDPPFTPEPGTEGATASPGTVFLDLSVDRFYADQQEAEALEKILHDRDQTDRTAAILSVSDDGTVRTKGVIVDGKRVELTWF
;
A
#
# COMPACT_ATOMS: atom_id res chain seq x y z
N MET A 1 8.88 -38.51 36.39
CA MET A 1 9.70 -37.30 36.64
C MET A 1 8.79 -36.08 36.53
N THR A 2 8.57 -35.36 37.62
CA THR A 2 7.78 -34.12 37.59
C THR A 2 8.69 -32.96 37.18
N ILE A 3 8.41 -32.35 36.02
CA ILE A 3 9.13 -31.14 35.58
C ILE A 3 8.78 -30.01 36.55
N SER A 4 9.78 -29.43 37.22
CA SER A 4 9.59 -28.32 38.16
C SER A 4 9.00 -27.09 37.46
N LEU A 5 8.31 -26.23 38.21
CA LEU A 5 7.72 -24.99 37.69
C LEU A 5 8.73 -24.12 36.93
N ALA A 6 9.95 -23.96 37.45
CA ALA A 6 11.00 -23.15 36.83
C ALA A 6 11.37 -23.65 35.42
N HIS A 7 11.51 -24.96 35.25
CA HIS A 7 11.80 -25.57 33.95
C HIS A 7 10.64 -25.39 32.96
N ARG A 8 9.38 -25.39 33.43
CA ARG A 8 8.23 -25.13 32.57
C ARG A 8 8.19 -23.68 32.09
N LEU A 9 8.48 -22.73 32.98
CA LEU A 9 8.54 -21.30 32.64
C LEU A 9 9.68 -21.00 31.66
N LEU A 10 10.86 -21.60 31.87
CA LEU A 10 11.98 -21.49 30.93
C LEU A 10 11.63 -22.07 29.56
N ALA A 11 11.02 -23.26 29.53
CA ALA A 11 10.61 -23.88 28.27
C ALA A 11 9.59 -23.00 27.52
N ALA A 12 8.57 -22.48 28.22
CA ALA A 12 7.58 -21.57 27.63
C ALA A 12 8.24 -20.27 27.11
N GLY A 13 9.14 -19.67 27.88
CA GLY A 13 9.88 -18.47 27.48
C GLY A 13 10.71 -18.69 26.22
N VAL A 14 11.45 -19.81 26.15
CA VAL A 14 12.25 -20.17 24.97
C VAL A 14 11.37 -20.39 23.75
N VAL A 15 10.22 -21.06 23.88
CA VAL A 15 9.28 -21.26 22.78
C VAL A 15 8.76 -19.92 22.25
N CYS A 16 8.36 -19.00 23.14
CA CYS A 16 7.90 -17.67 22.73
C CYS A 16 9.00 -16.88 22.00
N ILE A 17 10.23 -16.90 22.51
CA ILE A 17 11.37 -16.21 21.89
C ILE A 17 11.66 -16.79 20.50
N LEU A 18 11.73 -18.11 20.36
CA LEU A 18 11.97 -18.77 19.08
C LEU A 18 10.85 -18.49 18.08
N ALA A 19 9.59 -18.45 18.52
CA ALA A 19 8.46 -18.10 17.68
C ALA A 19 8.57 -16.66 17.15
N LEU A 20 8.94 -15.69 17.99
CA LEU A 20 9.13 -14.30 17.58
C LEU A 20 10.32 -14.13 16.63
N ILE A 21 11.45 -14.79 16.91
CA ILE A 21 12.61 -14.80 16.00
C ILE A 21 12.21 -15.41 14.64
N GLY A 22 11.49 -16.53 14.67
CA GLY A 22 10.98 -17.19 13.46
C GLY A 22 10.09 -16.25 12.64
N LEU A 23 9.15 -15.55 13.28
CA LEU A 23 8.29 -14.57 12.64
C LEU A 23 9.09 -13.46 11.95
N VAL A 24 10.06 -12.86 12.65
CA VAL A 24 10.92 -11.80 12.10
C VAL A 24 11.71 -12.29 10.88
N ILE A 25 12.30 -13.48 10.96
CA ILE A 25 13.07 -14.05 9.83
C ILE A 25 12.16 -14.35 8.64
N ILE A 26 10.98 -14.92 8.87
CA ILE A 26 10.02 -15.24 7.81
C ILE A 26 9.54 -13.97 7.12
N GLU A 27 9.14 -12.95 7.88
CA GLU A 27 8.68 -11.67 7.33
C GLU A 27 9.80 -10.89 6.62
N GLY A 28 11.02 -10.91 7.17
CA GLY A 28 12.20 -10.32 6.53
C GLY A 28 12.50 -10.99 5.18
N ARG A 29 12.47 -12.33 5.13
CA ARG A 29 12.67 -13.09 3.88
C ARG A 29 11.54 -12.87 2.88
N ALA A 30 10.28 -12.87 3.32
CA ALA A 30 9.14 -12.62 2.44
C ALA A 30 9.17 -11.22 1.82
N ARG A 31 9.66 -10.21 2.56
CA ARG A 31 9.89 -8.86 2.05
C ARG A 31 11.09 -8.77 1.09
N ALA A 32 12.15 -9.53 1.36
CA ALA A 32 13.36 -9.51 0.52
C ALA A 32 13.19 -10.30 -0.79
N ALA A 33 12.43 -11.39 -0.76
CA ALA A 33 12.23 -12.28 -1.90
C ALA A 33 11.04 -11.88 -2.80
N GLY A 34 10.14 -11.01 -2.32
CA GLY A 34 9.01 -10.56 -3.10
C GLY A 34 9.41 -9.66 -4.27
N ARG A 35 8.52 -9.55 -5.25
CA ARG A 35 8.73 -8.73 -6.43
C ARG A 35 8.45 -7.28 -6.10
N GLU A 36 9.39 -6.42 -6.48
CA GLU A 36 9.29 -5.00 -6.18
C GLU A 36 8.31 -4.28 -7.09
N VAL A 37 7.44 -3.46 -6.49
CA VAL A 37 6.43 -2.64 -7.15
C VAL A 37 6.56 -1.23 -6.60
N ILE A 38 6.55 -0.25 -7.49
CA ILE A 38 6.58 1.16 -7.10
C ILE A 38 5.19 1.72 -7.37
N VAL A 39 4.53 2.27 -6.37
CA VAL A 39 3.16 2.83 -6.48
C VAL A 39 3.20 4.27 -6.00
N ARG A 40 2.57 5.19 -6.75
CA ARG A 40 2.48 6.60 -6.34
C ARG A 40 1.72 6.73 -5.03
N MET A 41 2.21 7.61 -4.17
CA MET A 41 1.56 7.91 -2.90
C MET A 41 1.23 9.39 -2.81
N GLN A 42 0.10 9.69 -2.17
CA GLN A 42 -0.26 11.05 -1.82
C GLN A 42 0.33 11.41 -0.44
N PRO A 43 0.84 12.63 -0.28
CA PRO A 43 1.23 13.15 1.02
C PRO A 43 0.00 13.27 1.93
N VAL A 44 0.05 12.62 3.10
CA VAL A 44 -0.99 12.71 4.13
C VAL A 44 -0.40 13.36 5.37
N ASP A 45 -1.16 14.27 6.00
CA ASP A 45 -0.82 14.92 7.28
C ASP A 45 -1.03 13.92 8.45
N PRO A 46 0.04 13.41 9.09
CA PRO A 46 -0.06 12.36 10.09
C PRO A 46 -0.40 12.96 11.47
N ARG A 47 -1.66 13.29 11.72
CA ARG A 47 -2.09 13.73 13.07
C ARG A 47 -2.40 12.52 13.94
N ALA A 48 -1.36 11.86 14.46
CA ALA A 48 -1.49 10.87 15.52
C ALA A 48 -0.45 11.15 16.62
N LEU A 49 -0.90 11.73 17.74
CA LEU A 49 -0.03 12.23 18.81
C LEU A 49 0.69 11.14 19.63
N LEU A 50 0.37 9.85 19.46
CA LEU A 50 0.80 8.77 20.37
C LEU A 50 1.32 7.49 19.68
N THR A 51 1.60 7.50 18.38
CA THR A 51 1.98 6.27 17.63
C THR A 51 3.44 6.22 17.18
N GLY A 52 4.29 7.08 17.76
CA GLY A 52 5.68 7.24 17.34
C GLY A 52 5.80 7.99 16.01
N HIS A 53 7.00 7.95 15.43
CA HIS A 53 7.29 8.63 14.16
C HIS A 53 7.11 7.66 12.99
N TYR A 54 6.24 8.03 12.06
CA TYR A 54 5.90 7.20 10.91
C TYR A 54 5.35 8.08 9.78
N VAL A 55 5.56 7.63 8.55
CA VAL A 55 4.93 8.21 7.38
C VAL A 55 3.66 7.42 7.07
N GLN A 56 2.54 8.12 6.91
CA GLN A 56 1.31 7.51 6.43
C GLN A 56 1.37 7.30 4.91
N LEU A 57 1.04 6.08 4.48
CA LEU A 57 0.98 5.70 3.07
C LEU A 57 -0.46 5.80 2.60
N SER A 58 -0.70 6.63 1.58
CA SER A 58 -1.98 6.69 0.87
C SER A 58 -1.69 6.58 -0.61
N PHE A 59 -2.26 5.57 -1.27
CA PHE A 59 -2.00 5.31 -2.68
C PHE A 59 -3.10 5.91 -3.51
N ALA A 60 -2.74 6.90 -4.33
CA ALA A 60 -3.66 7.41 -5.31
C ALA A 60 -2.95 7.91 -6.58
N ASP A 61 -3.61 7.70 -7.71
CA ASP A 61 -3.19 8.16 -9.03
C ASP A 61 -4.22 9.17 -9.56
N SER A 62 -3.75 10.25 -10.16
CA SER A 62 -4.62 11.21 -10.85
C SER A 62 -4.96 10.70 -12.25
N LEU A 63 -6.21 10.86 -12.65
CA LEU A 63 -6.67 10.63 -14.02
C LEU A 63 -6.88 11.96 -14.73
N ALA A 64 -6.38 12.08 -15.95
CA ALA A 64 -6.58 13.28 -16.75
C ALA A 64 -8.07 13.44 -17.14
N PRO A 65 -8.54 14.67 -17.38
CA PRO A 65 -9.88 14.88 -17.90
C PRO A 65 -10.10 14.10 -19.21
N GLY A 66 -11.16 13.29 -19.25
CA GLY A 66 -11.51 12.44 -20.40
C GLY A 66 -10.94 11.02 -20.35
N GLU A 67 -10.10 10.69 -19.37
CA GLU A 67 -9.71 9.29 -19.12
C GLU A 67 -10.85 8.50 -18.47
N ALA A 68 -10.90 7.19 -18.73
CA ALA A 68 -11.88 6.31 -18.11
C ALA A 68 -11.29 5.68 -16.84
N CYS A 69 -12.14 5.48 -15.82
CA CYS A 69 -11.78 4.65 -14.68
C CYS A 69 -11.41 3.23 -15.16
N PRO A 70 -10.36 2.62 -14.59
CA PRO A 70 -10.10 1.20 -14.79
C PRO A 70 -11.31 0.35 -14.39
N PRO A 71 -11.50 -0.85 -14.97
CA PRO A 71 -12.56 -1.76 -14.55
C PRO A 71 -12.33 -2.15 -13.09
N ILE A 72 -13.25 -1.71 -12.22
CA ILE A 72 -13.23 -2.04 -10.80
C ILE A 72 -14.43 -2.96 -10.54
N THR A 73 -14.18 -4.10 -9.92
CA THR A 73 -15.26 -4.94 -9.41
C THR A 73 -15.96 -4.16 -8.31
N GLU A 74 -17.12 -3.60 -8.61
CA GLU A 74 -18.01 -3.01 -7.62
C GLU A 74 -18.66 -4.13 -6.80
N ARG A 75 -17.87 -4.78 -5.95
CA ARG A 75 -18.46 -5.57 -4.89
C ARG A 75 -18.97 -4.55 -3.90
N GLU A 76 -20.29 -4.37 -3.84
CA GLU A 76 -20.95 -3.62 -2.77
C GLU A 76 -20.26 -4.02 -1.47
N ALA A 77 -19.51 -3.07 -0.89
CA ALA A 77 -19.00 -3.23 0.45
C ALA A 77 -20.26 -3.37 1.30
N GLN A 78 -20.68 -4.60 1.58
CA GLN A 78 -21.75 -4.86 2.51
C GLN A 78 -21.29 -4.23 3.81
N PHE A 79 -21.82 -3.05 4.12
CA PHE A 79 -21.68 -2.35 5.39
C PHE A 79 -22.43 -3.15 6.46
N GLY A 80 -21.96 -4.36 6.73
CA GLY A 80 -22.16 -5.01 8.00
C GLY A 80 -21.09 -4.48 8.93
N ALA A 81 -21.48 -4.05 10.14
CA ALA A 81 -20.58 -3.53 11.18
C ALA A 81 -19.41 -4.48 11.57
N PHE A 82 -19.34 -5.68 10.98
CA PHE A 82 -18.33 -6.72 11.17
C PHE A 82 -17.97 -7.48 9.88
N GLY A 83 -18.29 -6.95 8.69
CA GLY A 83 -18.03 -7.60 7.41
C GLY A 83 -16.59 -7.40 6.95
N ALA A 84 -15.85 -8.48 6.71
CA ALA A 84 -14.56 -8.41 6.03
C ALA A 84 -14.78 -7.80 4.63
N ARG A 85 -14.07 -6.71 4.30
CA ARG A 85 -13.92 -6.31 2.90
C ARG A 85 -13.31 -7.52 2.19
N SER A 86 -14.03 -8.12 1.26
CA SER A 86 -13.44 -9.16 0.42
C SER A 86 -12.37 -8.48 -0.41
N GLU A 87 -11.11 -8.77 -0.13
CA GLU A 87 -10.00 -8.33 -0.96
C GLU A 87 -10.20 -8.88 -2.38
N ASP A 88 -10.07 -8.01 -3.36
CA ASP A 88 -10.02 -8.39 -4.77
C ASP A 88 -8.56 -8.55 -5.20
N TRP A 89 -8.37 -9.06 -6.42
CA TRP A 89 -7.09 -9.11 -7.08
C TRP A 89 -6.94 -7.89 -7.98
N LEU A 90 -6.07 -6.97 -7.57
CA LEU A 90 -5.75 -5.78 -8.33
C LEU A 90 -4.65 -6.11 -9.33
N ALA A 91 -4.91 -5.86 -10.61
CA ALA A 91 -3.91 -5.95 -11.67
C ALA A 91 -3.16 -4.62 -11.76
N LEU A 92 -1.84 -4.68 -11.63
CA LEU A 92 -0.95 -3.53 -11.77
C LEU A 92 -0.15 -3.65 -13.07
N ARG A 93 -0.06 -2.54 -13.80
CA ARG A 93 0.76 -2.42 -15.01
C ARG A 93 1.82 -1.35 -14.82
N LYS A 94 2.96 -1.52 -15.47
CA LYS A 94 4.00 -0.50 -15.50
C LYS A 94 3.57 0.72 -16.31
N ASP A 95 3.81 1.91 -15.75
CA ASP A 95 3.64 3.21 -16.38
C ASP A 95 4.87 4.06 -16.02
N GLY A 96 5.84 4.13 -16.95
CA GLY A 96 7.16 4.69 -16.66
C GLY A 96 7.89 3.87 -15.59
N ASP A 97 8.30 4.53 -14.50
CA ASP A 97 8.98 3.90 -13.36
C ASP A 97 8.03 3.44 -12.24
N VAL A 98 6.73 3.74 -12.37
CA VAL A 98 5.72 3.37 -11.38
C VAL A 98 4.77 2.32 -11.94
N HIS A 99 3.92 1.78 -11.07
CA HIS A 99 2.88 0.84 -11.41
C HIS A 99 1.54 1.46 -11.07
N VAL A 100 0.62 1.39 -12.04
CA VAL A 100 -0.73 1.93 -11.95
C VAL A 100 -1.76 0.82 -12.04
N LEU A 101 -2.96 1.07 -11.53
CA LEU A 101 -4.06 0.12 -11.62
C LEU A 101 -4.49 -0.10 -13.07
N ALA A 102 -4.55 -1.36 -13.48
CA ALA A 102 -5.15 -1.80 -14.74
C ALA A 102 -6.59 -2.32 -14.54
N GLY A 103 -6.92 -2.80 -13.34
CA GLY A 103 -8.27 -3.22 -12.98
C GLY A 103 -8.33 -4.03 -11.68
N SER A 104 -9.54 -4.29 -11.17
CA SER A 104 -9.82 -5.15 -10.01
C SER A 104 -10.69 -6.33 -10.43
N TYR A 105 -10.30 -7.55 -10.01
CA TYR A 105 -10.94 -8.80 -10.44
C TYR A 105 -11.15 -9.75 -9.26
N ALA A 106 -12.18 -10.59 -9.36
CA ALA A 106 -12.51 -11.55 -8.31
C ALA A 106 -11.46 -12.68 -8.16
N THR A 107 -10.66 -12.95 -9.19
CA THR A 107 -9.68 -14.04 -9.18
C THR A 107 -8.30 -13.61 -9.66
N LYS A 108 -7.26 -14.21 -9.08
CA LYS A 108 -5.87 -13.98 -9.48
C LYS A 108 -5.61 -14.24 -10.97
N GLY A 109 -6.17 -15.33 -11.48
CA GLY A 109 -5.96 -15.76 -12.88
C GLY A 109 -6.58 -14.80 -13.89
N GLU A 110 -7.64 -14.10 -13.50
CA GLU A 110 -8.22 -13.03 -14.31
C GLU A 110 -7.37 -11.76 -14.25
N ALA A 111 -6.99 -11.32 -13.04
CA ALA A 111 -6.12 -10.14 -12.86
C ALA A 111 -4.79 -10.26 -13.63
N LEU A 112 -4.19 -11.46 -13.66
CA LEU A 112 -2.95 -11.73 -14.40
C LEU A 112 -3.06 -11.53 -15.92
N LYS A 113 -4.28 -11.48 -16.49
CA LYS A 113 -4.48 -11.18 -17.92
C LYS A 113 -4.35 -9.69 -18.22
N HIS A 114 -4.45 -8.84 -17.20
CA HIS A 114 -4.56 -7.39 -17.31
C HIS A 114 -3.39 -6.64 -16.68
N GLY A 115 -2.53 -7.31 -15.92
CA GLY A 115 -1.35 -6.72 -15.29
C GLY A 115 -0.19 -7.71 -15.16
N GLU A 116 1.02 -7.20 -15.17
CA GLU A 116 2.25 -7.99 -14.99
C GLU A 116 2.45 -8.45 -13.54
N ILE A 117 1.87 -7.67 -12.61
CA ILE A 117 1.90 -7.93 -11.18
C ILE A 117 0.46 -7.83 -10.66
N VAL A 118 0.11 -8.75 -9.77
CA VAL A 118 -1.20 -8.78 -9.14
C VAL A 118 -1.03 -8.73 -7.63
N VAL A 119 -1.84 -7.92 -6.98
CA VAL A 119 -1.81 -7.73 -5.53
C VAL A 119 -3.20 -7.95 -4.95
N ARG A 120 -3.27 -8.32 -3.68
CA ARG A 120 -4.52 -8.33 -2.92
C ARG A 120 -4.79 -6.94 -2.38
N GLY A 121 -6.03 -6.48 -2.51
CA GLY A 121 -6.42 -5.18 -1.99
C GLY A 121 -7.79 -4.74 -2.45
N PHE A 122 -8.04 -3.45 -2.31
CA PHE A 122 -9.25 -2.79 -2.78
C PHE A 122 -8.89 -1.58 -3.65
N ALA A 123 -9.71 -1.31 -4.65
CA ALA A 123 -9.58 -0.13 -5.49
C ALA A 123 -10.90 0.62 -5.56
N ARG A 124 -10.81 1.95 -5.60
CA ARG A 124 -11.92 2.85 -5.89
C ARG A 124 -11.47 3.85 -6.94
N CYS A 125 -12.39 4.26 -7.81
CA CYS A 125 -12.14 5.37 -8.73
C CYS A 125 -13.22 6.42 -8.56
N ASP A 126 -12.80 7.66 -8.39
CA ASP A 126 -13.63 8.84 -8.55
C ASP A 126 -13.39 9.35 -9.99
N PRO A 127 -14.38 9.25 -10.90
CA PRO A 127 -14.16 9.51 -12.33
C PRO A 127 -13.86 10.98 -12.61
N PRO A 128 -13.03 11.28 -13.64
CA PRO A 128 -12.85 12.65 -14.10
C PRO A 128 -14.17 13.20 -14.65
N PHE A 129 -14.33 14.51 -14.55
CA PHE A 129 -15.47 15.20 -15.13
C PHE A 129 -15.03 15.95 -16.39
N THR A 130 -15.72 15.72 -17.50
CA THR A 130 -15.53 16.47 -18.75
C THR A 130 -16.86 17.10 -19.15
N PRO A 131 -16.96 18.45 -19.22
CA PRO A 131 -18.20 19.11 -19.58
C PRO A 131 -18.53 18.88 -21.06
N GLU A 132 -19.81 18.71 -21.36
CA GLU A 132 -20.29 18.61 -22.74
C GLU A 132 -20.11 19.96 -23.47
N PRO A 133 -19.80 19.94 -24.79
CA PRO A 133 -19.70 21.16 -25.59
C PRO A 133 -20.97 22.01 -25.48
N GLY A 134 -20.82 23.28 -25.07
CA GLY A 134 -21.93 24.22 -24.88
C GLY A 134 -22.45 24.33 -23.43
N THR A 135 -21.88 23.58 -22.48
CA THR A 135 -22.16 23.79 -21.05
C THR A 135 -21.42 25.03 -20.54
N GLU A 136 -22.12 26.15 -20.37
CA GLU A 136 -21.52 27.38 -19.83
C GLU A 136 -21.12 27.22 -18.35
N GLY A 137 -19.92 27.67 -18.00
CA GLY A 137 -19.41 27.71 -16.62
C GLY A 137 -18.89 26.40 -16.04
N ALA A 138 -19.03 25.28 -16.75
CA ALA A 138 -18.47 24.00 -16.33
C ALA A 138 -17.00 23.86 -16.77
N THR A 139 -16.12 23.48 -15.84
CA THR A 139 -14.70 23.23 -16.12
C THR A 139 -14.40 21.74 -15.94
N ALA A 140 -13.53 21.21 -16.79
CA ALA A 140 -13.10 19.83 -16.68
C ALA A 140 -12.28 19.63 -15.40
N SER A 141 -12.49 18.51 -14.70
CA SER A 141 -11.75 18.16 -13.50
C SER A 141 -11.11 16.77 -13.63
N PRO A 142 -9.89 16.59 -13.08
CA PRO A 142 -9.26 15.28 -13.05
C PRO A 142 -10.04 14.30 -12.17
N GLY A 143 -9.85 13.01 -12.43
CA GLY A 143 -10.33 11.93 -11.59
C GLY A 143 -9.25 11.46 -10.64
N THR A 144 -9.56 10.51 -9.77
CA THR A 144 -8.59 9.90 -8.87
C THR A 144 -8.88 8.41 -8.65
N VAL A 145 -7.85 7.58 -8.81
CA VAL A 145 -7.89 6.15 -8.46
C VAL A 145 -7.22 5.99 -7.10
N PHE A 146 -7.91 5.38 -6.15
CA PHE A 146 -7.40 5.06 -4.81
C PHE A 146 -7.16 3.57 -4.67
N LEU A 147 -6.04 3.19 -4.06
CA LEU A 147 -5.70 1.81 -3.73
C LEU A 147 -5.57 1.63 -2.21
N ASP A 148 -6.13 0.54 -1.71
CA ASP A 148 -5.93 0.04 -0.36
C ASP A 148 -5.20 -1.30 -0.46
N LEU A 149 -3.91 -1.29 -0.12
CA LEU A 149 -2.98 -2.41 -0.30
C LEU A 149 -2.63 -3.10 1.04
N SER A 150 -3.47 -2.94 2.06
CA SER A 150 -3.28 -3.51 3.40
C SER A 150 -1.98 -3.07 4.11
N VAL A 151 -1.31 -2.05 3.57
CA VAL A 151 -0.15 -1.36 4.17
C VAL A 151 -0.44 0.14 4.21
N ASP A 152 -0.40 0.73 5.41
CA ASP A 152 -0.83 2.11 5.65
C ASP A 152 0.28 2.98 6.24
N ARG A 153 1.40 2.38 6.68
CA ARG A 153 2.46 3.08 7.41
C ARG A 153 3.85 2.61 7.01
N PHE A 154 4.78 3.55 7.02
CA PHE A 154 6.21 3.34 6.92
C PHE A 154 6.87 3.87 8.20
N TYR A 155 7.44 2.97 8.99
CA TYR A 155 8.15 3.32 10.21
C TYR A 155 9.64 3.46 9.91
N ALA A 156 10.23 4.56 10.34
CA ALA A 156 11.66 4.84 10.27
C ALA A 156 12.15 5.31 11.64
N ASP A 157 13.46 5.52 11.79
CA ASP A 157 13.94 6.23 12.97
C ASP A 157 13.38 7.65 13.03
N GLN A 158 13.41 8.27 14.21
CA GLN A 158 12.82 9.58 14.44
C GLN A 158 13.35 10.64 13.46
N GLN A 159 14.67 10.69 13.25
CA GLN A 159 15.28 11.73 12.44
C GLN A 159 14.88 11.57 10.96
N GLU A 160 14.86 10.33 10.48
CA GLU A 160 14.46 10.01 9.10
C GLU A 160 12.96 10.22 8.88
N ALA A 161 12.12 9.78 9.82
CA ALA A 161 10.68 9.97 9.76
C ALA A 161 10.30 11.47 9.77
N GLU A 162 10.86 12.27 10.68
CA GLU A 162 10.62 13.72 10.72
C GLU A 162 11.12 14.42 9.44
N ALA A 163 12.25 13.97 8.88
CA ALA A 163 12.77 14.50 7.62
C ALA A 163 11.84 14.17 6.45
N LEU A 164 11.32 12.94 6.37
CA LEU A 164 10.34 12.51 5.38
C LEU A 164 9.03 13.29 5.54
N GLU A 165 8.49 13.39 6.75
CA GLU A 165 7.27 14.14 7.05
C GLU A 165 7.38 15.61 6.61
N LYS A 166 8.53 16.25 6.84
CA LYS A 166 8.77 17.63 6.40
C LYS A 166 8.70 17.77 4.89
N ILE A 167 9.22 16.79 4.13
CA ILE A 167 9.15 16.81 2.67
C ILE A 167 7.71 16.54 2.20
N LEU A 168 7.02 15.61 2.86
CA LEU A 168 5.64 15.24 2.55
C LEU A 168 4.62 16.29 2.99
N HIS A 169 4.98 17.26 3.82
CA HIS A 169 4.07 18.34 4.20
C HIS A 169 3.72 19.25 3.01
N ASP A 170 4.58 19.28 1.98
CA ASP A 170 4.32 20.04 0.75
C ASP A 170 3.41 19.24 -0.19
N ARG A 171 2.10 19.55 -0.15
CA ARG A 171 1.02 18.73 -0.70
C ARG A 171 0.91 18.73 -2.22
N ASP A 172 1.62 19.61 -2.91
CA ASP A 172 1.55 19.75 -4.38
C ASP A 172 2.43 18.75 -5.15
N GLN A 173 3.05 17.78 -4.48
CA GLN A 173 4.13 16.97 -5.06
C GLN A 173 3.82 15.46 -5.16
N THR A 174 2.61 15.07 -5.59
CA THR A 174 2.23 13.65 -5.80
C THR A 174 3.14 12.89 -6.77
N ASP A 175 3.76 13.60 -7.72
CA ASP A 175 4.64 13.00 -8.73
C ASP A 175 6.04 12.68 -8.19
N ARG A 176 6.36 13.16 -6.99
CA ARG A 176 7.69 13.01 -6.36
C ARG A 176 7.71 12.03 -5.21
N THR A 177 6.55 11.44 -4.90
CA THR A 177 6.35 10.55 -3.77
C THR A 177 5.79 9.22 -4.22
N ALA A 178 6.54 8.15 -3.96
CA ALA A 178 6.10 6.79 -4.25
C ALA A 178 6.46 5.85 -3.10
N ALA A 179 5.69 4.80 -2.90
CA ALA A 179 6.05 3.70 -2.04
C ALA A 179 6.72 2.59 -2.84
N ILE A 180 7.69 1.95 -2.23
CA ILE A 180 8.32 0.74 -2.73
C ILE A 180 7.74 -0.43 -1.95
N LEU A 181 7.06 -1.31 -2.66
CA LEU A 181 6.33 -2.44 -2.12
C LEU A 181 6.98 -3.73 -2.59
N SER A 182 7.00 -4.73 -1.73
CA SER A 182 7.36 -6.11 -2.05
C SER A 182 6.08 -6.94 -2.11
N VAL A 183 5.83 -7.55 -3.26
CA VAL A 183 4.67 -8.38 -3.52
C VAL A 183 5.07 -9.84 -3.55
N SER A 184 4.48 -10.65 -2.68
CA SER A 184 4.64 -12.10 -2.66
C SER A 184 3.80 -12.78 -3.73
N ASP A 185 4.11 -14.03 -4.06
CA ASP A 185 3.37 -14.80 -5.08
C ASP A 185 1.88 -14.97 -4.73
N ASP A 186 1.50 -14.92 -3.46
CA ASP A 186 0.11 -14.95 -3.00
C ASP A 186 -0.58 -13.57 -3.06
N GLY A 187 0.09 -12.54 -3.58
CA GLY A 187 -0.42 -11.18 -3.69
C GLY A 187 -0.34 -10.37 -2.40
N THR A 188 0.25 -10.91 -1.31
CA THR A 188 0.47 -10.15 -0.08
C THR A 188 1.50 -9.04 -0.32
N VAL A 189 1.14 -7.84 0.11
CA VAL A 189 1.96 -6.63 -0.04
C VAL A 189 2.70 -6.36 1.27
N ARG A 190 3.98 -6.00 1.16
CA ARG A 190 4.83 -5.57 2.29
C ARG A 190 5.57 -4.29 1.91
N THR A 191 5.60 -3.30 2.80
CA THR A 191 6.37 -2.08 2.55
C THR A 191 7.87 -2.39 2.60
N LYS A 192 8.62 -1.95 1.59
CA LYS A 192 10.09 -2.06 1.54
C LYS A 192 10.75 -0.71 1.76
N GLY A 193 10.13 0.36 1.27
CA GLY A 193 10.68 1.70 1.32
C GLY A 193 9.73 2.75 0.77
N VAL A 194 10.23 3.96 0.67
CA VAL A 194 9.60 5.10 -0.01
C VAL A 194 10.62 5.77 -0.92
N ILE A 195 10.13 6.43 -1.97
CA ILE A 195 10.88 7.33 -2.83
C ILE A 195 10.31 8.71 -2.59
N VAL A 196 11.16 9.64 -2.19
CA VAL A 196 10.79 11.03 -1.96
C VAL A 196 11.83 11.91 -2.65
N ASP A 197 11.40 12.79 -3.56
CA ASP A 197 12.28 13.62 -4.39
C ASP A 197 13.35 12.81 -5.14
N GLY A 198 12.97 11.62 -5.63
CA GLY A 198 13.87 10.69 -6.32
C GLY A 198 14.89 9.99 -5.41
N LYS A 199 14.93 10.33 -4.10
CA LYS A 199 15.74 9.63 -3.12
C LYS A 199 14.97 8.43 -2.59
N ARG A 200 15.57 7.25 -2.77
CA ARG A 200 15.09 6.01 -2.19
C ARG A 200 15.50 5.90 -0.73
N VAL A 201 14.51 5.64 0.13
CA VAL A 201 14.67 5.37 1.55
C VAL A 201 14.07 3.99 1.82
N GLU A 202 14.88 3.06 2.29
CA GLU A 202 14.45 1.69 2.61
C GLU A 202 14.40 1.48 4.12
N LEU A 203 13.67 0.46 4.56
CA LEU A 203 13.74 0.00 5.94
C LEU A 203 15.14 -0.55 6.22
N THR A 204 15.97 0.22 6.91
CA THR A 204 17.38 -0.12 7.21
C THR A 204 17.54 -1.03 8.42
N TRP A 205 16.47 -1.26 9.19
CA TRP A 205 16.49 -2.11 10.39
C TRP A 205 16.10 -3.57 10.10
N PHE A 206 16.89 -4.27 9.27
CA PHE A 206 16.93 -5.74 9.20
C PHE A 206 18.31 -6.23 8.76
#